data_AF-A0A7X6PX63-F1
#
_entry.id   AF-A0A7X6PX63-F1
#
_cell.length_a   1.000
_cell.length_b   1.000
_cell.length_c   1.000
_cell.angle_alpha   90.00
_cell.angle_beta   90.00
_cell.angle_gamma   90.00
#
_symmetry.space_group_name_H-M   'P 1'
#
loop_
_entity.id
_entity.type
_entity.pdbx_description
1 polymer ?
#
loop_
_entity_poly.entity_id
_entity_poly.type
_entity_poly.pdbx_seq_one_letter_code
_entity_poly.pdbx_strand_id
1 'polypeptide(L)' 'MADRKTRKMIDELINLLKTNGIRAEKAMFYGPYAPGLSHADSGVDVAIILSDFGKGNSADTALTGQMLDPYKEA' A
#
# COMPACT_ATOMS: atom_id res chain seq x y z
N MET A 1 9.20 6.64 14.03
CA MET A 1 8.95 7.53 12.87
C MET A 1 9.57 6.86 11.64
N ALA A 2 8.85 6.72 10.52
CA ALA A 2 9.38 5.99 9.36
C ALA A 2 10.62 6.68 8.76
N ASP A 3 11.64 5.89 8.42
CA ASP A 3 12.91 6.35 7.88
C ASP A 3 12.79 6.79 6.40
N ARG A 4 13.86 7.40 5.88
CA ARG A 4 13.89 7.99 4.54
C ARG A 4 13.71 6.95 3.43
N LYS A 5 14.27 5.74 3.58
CA LYS A 5 14.16 4.67 2.59
C LYS A 5 12.71 4.19 2.51
N THR A 6 12.08 3.99 3.66
CA THR A 6 10.67 3.58 3.75
C THR A 6 9.75 4.60 3.11
N ARG A 7 9.94 5.90 3.38
CA ARG A 7 9.16 6.96 2.73
C ARG A 7 9.31 6.96 1.21
N LYS A 8 10.54 6.79 0.71
CA LYS A 8 10.80 6.73 -0.73
C LYS A 8 10.09 5.56 -1.41
N MET A 9 10.09 4.37 -0.79
CA MET A 9 9.36 3.21 -1.32
C MET A 9 7.84 3.46 -1.39
N ILE A 10 7.28 4.14 -0.39
CA ILE A 10 5.85 4.51 -0.40
C ILE A 10 5.55 5.54 -1.48
N ASP A 11 6.41 6.54 -1.67
CA ASP A 11 6.25 7.53 -2.73
C ASP A 11 6.31 6.86 -4.13
N GLU A 12 7.21 5.89 -4.32
CA GLU A 12 7.31 5.08 -5.54
C GLU A 12 6.03 4.24 -5.76
N LEU A 13 5.50 3.60 -4.71
CA LEU A 13 4.23 2.87 -4.77
C LEU A 13 3.06 3.78 -5.17
N ILE A 14 2.92 4.94 -4.53
CA ILE A 14 1.86 5.91 -4.83
C ILE A 14 1.96 6.40 -6.28
N ASN A 15 3.19 6.65 -6.76
CA ASN A 15 3.40 7.05 -8.14
C ASN A 15 3.03 5.94 -9.12
N LEU A 16 3.38 4.68 -8.83
CA LEU A 16 2.98 3.53 -9.63
C LEU A 16 1.46 3.39 -9.72
N LEU A 17 0.75 3.55 -8.60
CA LEU A 17 -0.72 3.54 -8.60
C LEU A 17 -1.27 4.64 -9.52
N LYS A 18 -0.76 5.87 -9.39
CA LYS A 18 -1.18 7.00 -10.23
C LYS A 18 -0.92 6.74 -11.72
N THR A 19 0.25 6.23 -12.09
CA THR A 19 0.58 5.94 -13.50
C THR A 19 -0.29 4.84 -14.10
N ASN A 20 -0.84 3.95 -13.26
CA ASN A 20 -1.78 2.91 -13.67
C ASN A 20 -3.25 3.38 -13.62
N GLY A 21 -3.49 4.68 -13.46
CA GLY A 21 -4.85 5.25 -13.40
C GLY A 21 -5.58 4.99 -12.08
N ILE A 22 -4.89 4.50 -11.05
CA ILE A 22 -5.45 4.24 -9.72
C ILE A 22 -5.27 5.50 -8.87
N ARG A 23 -6.37 6.15 -8.52
CA ARG A 23 -6.37 7.37 -7.71
C ARG A 23 -6.37 7.05 -6.22
N ALA A 24 -5.18 7.04 -5.63
CA ALA A 24 -4.99 7.00 -4.18
C ALA A 24 -5.34 8.35 -3.53
N GLU A 25 -6.28 8.35 -2.60
CA GLU A 25 -6.70 9.53 -1.83
C GLU A 25 -5.78 9.73 -0.62
N LYS A 26 -5.46 8.64 0.09
CA LYS A 26 -4.61 8.65 1.28
C LYS A 26 -3.76 7.39 1.33
N ALA A 27 -2.54 7.53 1.85
CA ALA A 27 -1.69 6.42 2.25
C ALA A 27 -1.29 6.64 3.71
N MET A 28 -1.44 5.60 4.54
CA MET A 28 -1.16 5.66 5.96
C MET A 28 -0.30 4.47 6.37
N PHE A 29 0.68 4.71 7.23
CA PHE A 29 1.38 3.62 7.89
C PHE A 29 0.40 2.82 8.74
N TYR A 30 0.52 1.51 8.67
CA TYR A 30 -0.19 0.58 9.53
C TYR A 30 0.81 -0.28 10.30
N GLY A 31 0.31 -1.16 11.17
CA GLY A 31 1.16 -2.06 11.93
C GLY A 31 2.19 -1.33 12.81
N PRO A 32 3.37 -1.93 13.07
CA PRO A 32 4.39 -1.39 13.99
C PRO A 32 4.92 0.00 13.59
N TYR A 33 4.84 0.35 12.30
CA TYR A 33 5.25 1.67 11.80
C TYR A 33 4.30 2.79 12.22
N ALA A 34 3.01 2.51 12.48
CA ALA A 34 2.03 3.51 12.88
C ALA A 34 2.30 4.12 14.27
N PRO A 35 2.52 3.34 15.35
CA PRO A 35 2.92 3.88 16.65
C PRO A 35 4.42 4.22 16.73
N GLY A 36 5.19 3.99 15.66
CA GLY A 36 6.64 4.21 15.66
C GLY A 36 7.45 3.15 16.42
N LEU A 37 6.88 1.95 16.58
CA LEU A 37 7.48 0.78 17.23
C LEU A 37 8.22 -0.14 16.24
N SER A 38 8.54 0.36 15.04
CA SER A 38 9.20 -0.41 13.99
C SER A 38 10.67 -0.65 14.33
N HIS A 39 11.13 -1.89 14.17
CA HIS A 39 12.53 -2.29 14.26
C HIS A 39 13.12 -2.51 12.87
N ALA A 40 14.44 -2.71 12.77
CA ALA A 40 15.14 -2.86 11.49
C ALA A 40 14.59 -4.01 10.62
N ASP A 41 14.08 -5.06 11.26
CA ASP A 41 13.50 -6.25 10.60
C ASP A 41 11.97 -6.18 10.49
N SER A 42 11.34 -5.08 10.92
CA SER A 42 9.89 -4.94 10.83
C SER A 42 9.44 -4.77 9.38
N GLY A 43 8.46 -5.58 8.98
CA GLY A 43 7.71 -5.37 7.75
C GLY A 43 7.07 -3.97 7.72
N VAL A 44 6.89 -3.43 6.52
CA VAL A 44 6.24 -2.14 6.30
C VAL A 44 4.80 -2.40 5.85
N ASP A 45 3.86 -2.15 6.75
CA ASP A 45 2.43 -2.22 6.44
C ASP A 45 1.91 -0.83 6.06
N VAL A 46 1.20 -0.74 4.92
CA VAL A 46 0.62 0.50 4.42
C VAL A 46 -0.84 0.27 4.06
N ALA A 47 -1.72 1.08 4.62
CA ALA A 47 -3.11 1.16 4.20
C ALA A 47 -3.26 2.26 3.15
N ILE A 48 -3.84 1.92 2.00
CA ILE A 48 -4.10 2.88 0.91
C ILE A 48 -5.62 3.01 0.74
N ILE A 49 -6.13 4.22 0.85
CA ILE A 49 -7.52 4.55 0.57
C ILE A 49 -7.60 5.02 -0.87
N LEU A 50 -8.38 4.32 -1.69
CA LEU A 50 -8.63 4.70 -3.07
C LEU A 50 -10.04 5.31 -3.17
N SER A 51 -10.13 6.45 -3.85
CA SER A 51 -11.38 7.19 -4.02
C SER A 51 -12.45 6.44 -4.83
N ASP A 52 -12.01 5.43 -5.59
CA ASP A 52 -12.82 4.71 -6.57
C ASP A 52 -12.95 3.20 -6.27
N PHE A 53 -12.44 2.76 -5.11
CA PHE A 53 -12.56 1.36 -4.68
C PHE A 53 -14.01 0.96 -4.46
N GLY A 54 -14.43 -0.16 -5.05
CA GLY A 54 -15.78 -0.72 -4.96
C GLY A 54 -16.79 -0.11 -5.93
N LYS A 55 -16.39 0.80 -6.82
CA LYS A 55 -17.29 1.39 -7.84
C LYS A 55 -17.41 0.57 -9.13
N GLY A 56 -16.86 -0.64 -9.16
CA GLY A 56 -16.98 -1.56 -10.30
C GLY A 56 -15.98 -1.28 -11.42
N ASN A 57 -14.88 -0.57 -11.15
CA ASN A 57 -13.79 -0.42 -12.09
C ASN A 57 -12.88 -1.66 -12.03
N SER A 58 -12.44 -2.15 -13.20
CA SER A 58 -11.58 -3.34 -13.36
C SER A 58 -10.24 -3.27 -12.60
N ALA A 59 -9.82 -2.09 -12.18
CA ALA A 59 -8.64 -1.88 -11.32
C ALA A 59 -8.81 -2.45 -9.90
N ASP A 60 -10.04 -2.48 -9.37
CA ASP A 60 -10.32 -3.00 -8.01
C ASP A 60 -10.06 -4.50 -7.93
N THR A 61 -10.45 -5.23 -8.99
CA THR A 61 -10.23 -6.67 -9.13
C THR A 61 -8.74 -7.01 -9.25
N ALA A 62 -7.95 -6.16 -9.92
CA ALA A 62 -6.51 -6.37 -10.05
C ALA A 62 -5.78 -6.23 -8.71
N LEU A 63 -6.16 -5.24 -7.89
CA LEU A 63 -5.57 -5.00 -6.57
C LEU A 63 -5.96 -6.08 -5.55
N THR A 64 -7.23 -6.53 -5.55
CA THR A 64 -7.67 -7.63 -4.67
C THR A 64 -7.13 -8.99 -5.12
N GLY A 65 -7.05 -9.24 -6.43
CA GLY A 65 -6.41 -10.45 -6.97
C GLY A 65 -4.93 -10.53 -6.59
N GLN A 66 -4.17 -9.44 -6.78
CA GLN A 66 -2.75 -9.36 -6.41
C GLN A 66 -2.47 -9.27 -4.91
N MET A 67 -3.44 -8.93 -4.06
CA MET A 67 -3.29 -8.99 -2.59
C MET A 67 -3.72 -10.32 -1.99
N LEU A 68 -4.56 -11.10 -2.67
CA LEU A 68 -4.98 -12.44 -2.22
C LEU A 68 -4.05 -13.55 -2.71
N ASP A 69 -3.39 -13.39 -3.87
CA ASP A 69 -2.36 -14.34 -4.36
C ASP A 69 -0.97 -14.32 -3.67
N PRO A 70 -0.45 -13.22 -3.06
CA PRO A 70 0.86 -13.21 -2.43
C PRO A 70 0.89 -13.98 -1.10
N TYR A 71 -0.28 -14.45 -0.63
CA TYR A 71 -0.43 -15.28 0.57
C TYR A 71 -0.97 -16.68 0.27
N LYS A 72 -1.08 -17.07 -1.01
CA LYS A 72 -1.51 -18.42 -1.41
C LYS A 72 -0.38 -19.44 -1.55
N GLU A 73 0.87 -19.02 -1.42
CA GLU A 73 2.03 -19.92 -1.39
C GLU A 73 2.77 -19.85 -0.04
N ALA A 74 2.13 -20.36 1.01
CA ALA A 74 2.75 -20.71 2.28
C ALA A 74 2.12 -21.97 2.86
#